data_AF-A0A2V0NTV5-F1
#
_entry.id   AF-A0A2V0NTV5-F1
#
_cell.length_a   1.000
_cell.length_b   1.000
_cell.length_c   1.000
_cell.angle_alpha   90.00
_cell.angle_beta   90.00
_cell.angle_gamma   90.00
#
_symmetry.space_group_name_H-M   'P 1'
#
loop_
_entity.id
_entity.type
_entity.pdbx_description
1 polymer ?
#
loop_
_entity_poly.entity_id
_entity_poly.type
_entity_poly.pdbx_seq_one_letter_code
_entity_poly.pdbx_strand_id
1 'polypeptide(L)'
;MSKRFLVVLDRETARAPTGLTAWNAELSHRAHSPDEDAKVDASCRHHLERAYSASRPNTRKLELLGHGNGFAFEASPFCSYASDECGVHILFAGEVGAWPGVNAVEAAHDAFMRGAPPPEANDAAWLLDFYRSFFTAPGAVEDDADQRALESLAQVEGTFAFVIWDAVHHRVFAARDAAGAQPLYWGATAEGQLLLGSHLDDLEECDPTATLFPAGTMFASERHIVAFSPGDRGWVLSDDDYPGRLFSFIHEPDGRRWRGVKAIPRLTPQGLLCGAVYRVASAQQLPAAADPAAEKEDGRPQRLDAANVHVL
;
A
#
# COMPACT_ATOMS: atom_id res chain seq x y z
N MET A 1 13.96 -15.78 14.27
CA MET A 1 14.77 -14.99 13.31
C MET A 1 14.14 -13.62 13.19
N SER A 2 14.93 -12.56 12.98
CA SER A 2 14.42 -11.19 12.97
C SER A 2 13.82 -10.82 11.62
N LYS A 3 12.75 -10.01 11.63
CA LYS A 3 12.09 -9.42 10.46
C LYS A 3 12.02 -7.90 10.57
N ARG A 4 12.99 -7.30 11.29
CA ARG A 4 13.00 -5.85 11.54
C ARG A 4 13.34 -5.11 10.25
N PHE A 5 12.50 -4.14 9.90
CA PHE A 5 12.80 -3.19 8.84
C PHE A 5 12.07 -1.86 9.02
N LEU A 6 12.61 -0.84 8.37
CA LEU A 6 12.04 0.49 8.21
C LEU A 6 12.28 0.95 6.77
N VAL A 7 11.27 1.54 6.16
CA VAL A 7 11.28 2.20 4.86
C VAL A 7 10.84 3.64 5.08
N VAL A 8 11.61 4.57 4.52
CA VAL A 8 11.30 6.00 4.53
C VAL A 8 11.07 6.44 3.09
N LEU A 9 9.97 7.13 2.85
CA LEU A 9 9.60 7.65 1.54
C LEU A 9 9.31 9.15 1.64
N ASP A 10 9.86 9.93 0.72
CA ASP A 10 9.59 11.37 0.68
C ASP A 10 8.17 11.67 0.18
N ARG A 11 7.65 12.84 0.57
CA ARG A 11 6.33 13.32 0.16
C ARG A 11 6.15 13.45 -1.36
N GLU A 12 7.22 13.70 -2.12
CA GLU A 12 7.18 13.76 -3.59
C GLU A 12 7.14 12.38 -4.26
N THR A 13 7.46 11.34 -3.48
CA THR A 13 7.47 9.94 -3.93
C THR A 13 6.20 9.22 -3.49
N ALA A 14 5.79 9.38 -2.22
CA ALA A 14 4.61 8.76 -1.67
C ALA A 14 3.92 9.66 -0.63
N ARG A 15 2.80 10.27 -1.02
CA ARG A 15 1.94 10.98 -0.07
C ARG A 15 1.11 10.01 0.74
N ALA A 16 1.00 10.28 2.03
CA ALA A 16 0.13 9.54 2.92
C ALA A 16 -1.35 9.66 2.47
N PRO A 17 -2.17 8.61 2.63
CA PRO A 17 -3.58 8.66 2.28
C PRO A 17 -4.36 9.65 3.13
N THR A 18 -5.51 10.09 2.61
CA THR A 18 -6.39 11.06 3.26
C THR A 18 -6.70 10.69 4.70
N GLY A 19 -6.25 11.53 5.63
CA GLY A 19 -6.49 11.38 7.06
C GLY A 19 -5.35 10.68 7.82
N LEU A 20 -4.28 10.21 7.17
CA LEU A 20 -3.06 9.72 7.84
C LEU A 20 -2.05 10.84 8.12
N THR A 21 -2.44 12.11 8.04
CA THR A 21 -1.58 13.26 8.34
C THR A 21 -2.03 13.92 9.65
N ALA A 22 -1.08 14.53 10.36
CA ALA A 22 -1.38 15.31 11.55
C ALA A 22 -2.04 16.64 11.16
N TRP A 23 -2.88 17.20 12.04
CA TRP A 23 -3.57 18.48 11.80
C TRP A 23 -2.62 19.66 11.53
N ASN A 24 -1.38 19.58 12.04
CA ASN A 24 -0.35 20.60 11.90
C ASN A 24 0.68 20.28 10.81
N ALA A 25 0.45 19.26 9.98
CA ALA A 25 1.37 18.91 8.90
C ALA A 25 1.38 20.04 7.86
N GLU A 26 2.55 20.67 7.68
CA GLU A 26 2.76 21.71 6.66
C GLU A 26 3.10 21.05 5.32
N LEU A 27 2.10 20.39 4.73
CA LEU A 27 2.27 19.69 3.45
C LEU A 27 2.41 20.70 2.31
N SER A 28 3.63 20.84 1.80
CA SER A 28 3.85 21.62 0.59
C SER A 28 3.48 20.79 -0.65
N HIS A 29 2.88 21.46 -1.62
CA HIS A 29 2.59 20.91 -2.95
C HIS A 29 3.65 21.31 -3.98
N ARG A 30 4.66 22.08 -3.58
CA ARG A 30 5.76 22.47 -4.46
C ARG A 30 6.85 21.42 -4.41
N ALA A 31 7.56 21.30 -5.53
CA ALA A 31 8.82 20.57 -5.57
C ALA A 31 9.84 21.20 -4.63
N HIS A 32 10.67 20.38 -4.01
CA HIS A 32 11.77 20.78 -3.15
C HIS A 32 12.78 21.62 -3.95
N SER A 33 13.33 22.62 -3.28
CA SER A 33 14.54 23.30 -3.73
C SER A 33 15.77 22.40 -3.48
N PRO A 34 16.90 22.62 -4.18
CA PRO A 34 18.13 21.83 -3.95
C PRO A 34 18.63 21.84 -2.49
N ASP A 35 18.38 22.93 -1.76
CA ASP A 35 18.72 23.03 -0.34
C ASP A 35 17.74 22.22 0.55
N GLU A 36 16.48 22.07 0.12
CA GLU A 36 15.48 21.23 0.77
C GLU A 36 15.76 19.74 0.48
N ASP A 37 16.16 19.38 -0.75
CA ASP A 37 16.55 18.00 -1.10
C ASP A 37 17.64 17.46 -0.18
N ALA A 38 18.70 18.25 0.06
CA ALA A 38 19.79 17.86 0.95
C ALA A 38 19.33 17.66 2.41
N LYS A 39 18.34 18.46 2.86
CA LYS A 39 17.75 18.31 4.21
C LYS A 39 16.86 17.08 4.29
N VAL A 40 16.09 16.81 3.25
CA VAL A 40 15.21 15.66 3.13
C VAL A 40 16.02 14.36 3.11
N ASP A 41 17.11 14.31 2.37
CA ASP A 41 18.06 13.19 2.38
C ASP A 41 18.71 12.99 3.76
N ALA A 42 19.09 14.07 4.44
CA ALA A 42 19.61 14.01 5.79
C ALA A 42 18.58 13.51 6.81
N SER A 43 17.32 13.94 6.69
CA SER A 43 16.19 13.48 7.50
C SER A 43 15.93 11.99 7.28
N CYS A 44 15.85 11.57 6.02
CA CYS A 44 15.69 10.16 5.65
C CYS A 44 16.80 9.29 6.24
N ARG A 45 18.06 9.69 6.05
CA ARG A 45 19.21 9.01 6.64
C ARG A 45 19.09 8.92 8.16
N HIS A 46 18.70 10.00 8.84
CA HIS A 46 18.55 10.01 10.29
C HIS A 46 17.55 8.95 10.78
N HIS A 47 16.36 8.88 10.18
CA HIS A 47 15.36 7.87 10.53
C HIS A 47 15.87 6.44 10.30
N LEU A 48 16.53 6.20 9.16
CA LEU A 48 17.04 4.88 8.81
C LEU A 48 18.22 4.45 9.69
N GLU A 49 19.12 5.38 10.05
CA GLU A 49 20.27 5.09 10.92
C GLU A 49 19.84 4.71 12.35
N ARG A 50 18.71 5.24 12.83
CA ARG A 50 18.11 4.83 14.10
C ARG A 50 17.67 3.36 14.05
N ALA A 51 16.89 2.98 13.05
CA ALA A 51 16.45 1.59 12.85
C ALA A 51 17.63 0.64 12.61
N TYR A 52 18.62 1.08 11.82
CA TYR A 52 19.87 0.34 11.57
C TYR A 52 20.70 0.12 12.84
N SER A 53 20.77 1.13 13.72
CA SER A 53 21.51 1.04 14.98
C SER A 53 20.81 0.15 16.00
N ALA A 54 19.48 0.12 16.00
CA ALA A 54 18.67 -0.79 16.80
C ALA A 54 18.73 -2.26 16.30
N SER A 55 19.21 -2.46 15.07
CA SER A 55 19.26 -3.76 14.42
C SER A 55 20.53 -4.55 14.73
N ARG A 56 20.46 -5.88 14.56
CA ARG A 56 21.59 -6.79 14.80
C ARG A 56 22.80 -6.47 13.91
N PRO A 57 24.02 -6.28 14.47
CA PRO A 57 25.18 -5.79 13.71
C PRO A 57 25.59 -6.61 12.49
N ASN A 58 25.41 -7.93 12.54
CA ASN A 58 25.89 -8.84 11.49
C ASN A 58 24.90 -9.00 10.33
N THR A 59 23.64 -8.61 10.51
CA THR A 59 22.56 -8.83 9.54
C THR A 59 21.90 -7.53 9.08
N ARG A 60 22.18 -6.40 9.75
CA ARG A 60 21.66 -5.09 9.36
C ARG A 60 22.21 -4.63 8.02
N LYS A 61 21.33 -4.09 7.19
CA LYS A 61 21.62 -3.46 5.90
C LYS A 61 20.94 -2.09 5.85
N LEU A 62 21.54 -1.20 5.08
CA LEU A 62 21.07 0.17 4.87
C LEU A 62 21.26 0.50 3.39
N GLU A 63 20.17 0.82 2.72
CA GLU A 63 20.13 1.21 1.31
C GLU A 63 19.55 2.63 1.23
N LEU A 64 20.37 3.58 0.79
CA LEU A 64 19.95 4.97 0.60
C LEU A 64 19.71 5.18 -0.88
N LEU A 65 18.46 5.51 -1.20
CA LEU A 65 17.95 5.49 -2.56
C LEU A 65 17.93 6.90 -3.20
N GLY A 66 18.11 7.93 -2.37
CA GLY A 66 18.12 9.33 -2.77
C GLY A 66 16.72 9.94 -2.81
N HIS A 67 16.66 11.27 -2.90
CA HIS A 67 15.42 12.05 -2.89
C HIS A 67 14.54 11.75 -1.66
N GLY A 68 15.17 11.58 -0.49
CA GLY A 68 14.50 11.27 0.76
C GLY A 68 13.97 9.85 0.89
N ASN A 69 14.34 8.94 -0.01
CA ASN A 69 13.92 7.55 0.02
C ASN A 69 15.05 6.63 0.51
N GLY A 70 14.69 5.59 1.26
CA GLY A 70 15.67 4.58 1.67
C GLY A 70 15.11 3.48 2.57
N PHE A 71 15.83 2.36 2.65
CA PHE A 71 15.46 1.15 3.37
C PHE A 71 16.53 0.78 4.41
N ALA A 72 16.10 0.38 5.60
CA ALA A 72 16.95 -0.21 6.64
C ALA A 72 16.31 -1.52 7.08
N PHE A 73 17.06 -2.63 7.09
CA PHE A 73 16.47 -3.94 7.37
C PHE A 73 17.49 -4.94 7.90
N GLU A 74 16.99 -5.96 8.61
CA GLU A 74 17.78 -7.12 9.02
C GLU A 74 17.62 -8.26 8.03
N ALA A 75 18.65 -8.50 7.21
CA ALA A 75 18.65 -9.60 6.25
C ALA A 75 18.46 -10.95 6.98
N SER A 76 17.41 -11.67 6.60
CA SER A 76 17.11 -13.00 7.10
C SER A 76 16.32 -13.80 6.06
N PRO A 77 16.16 -15.12 6.23
CA PRO A 77 15.31 -15.91 5.34
C PRO A 77 13.87 -15.40 5.22
N PHE A 78 13.41 -14.59 6.17
CA PHE A 78 12.06 -14.03 6.21
C PHE A 78 12.03 -12.51 6.02
N CYS A 79 13.16 -11.90 5.69
CA CYS A 79 13.29 -10.47 5.41
C CYS A 79 14.37 -10.31 4.34
N SER A 80 13.92 -10.26 3.10
CA SER A 80 14.74 -10.28 1.89
C SER A 80 14.63 -8.95 1.14
N TYR A 81 15.65 -8.67 0.34
CA TYR A 81 15.75 -7.47 -0.47
C TYR A 81 16.27 -7.83 -1.86
N ALA A 82 15.71 -7.18 -2.87
CA ALA A 82 16.15 -7.28 -4.25
C ALA A 82 16.04 -5.91 -4.93
N SER A 83 16.91 -5.65 -5.90
CA SER A 83 16.84 -4.47 -6.75
C SER A 83 17.30 -4.80 -8.16
N ASP A 84 16.89 -4.01 -9.14
CA ASP A 84 17.38 -4.10 -10.53
C ASP A 84 18.22 -2.89 -10.94
N GLU A 85 18.80 -2.97 -12.13
CA GLU A 85 19.59 -1.89 -12.75
C GLU A 85 18.72 -0.70 -13.20
N CYS A 86 17.41 -0.89 -13.29
CA CYS A 86 16.47 0.15 -13.68
C CYS A 86 16.06 1.06 -12.51
N GLY A 87 16.33 0.65 -11.27
CA GLY A 87 15.99 1.42 -10.06
C GLY A 87 14.69 0.98 -9.42
N VAL A 88 14.27 -0.26 -9.60
CA VAL A 88 13.22 -0.89 -8.79
C VAL A 88 13.86 -1.55 -7.58
N HIS A 89 13.40 -1.21 -6.38
CA HIS A 89 13.86 -1.74 -5.11
C HIS A 89 12.71 -2.37 -4.35
N ILE A 90 12.91 -3.59 -3.87
CA ILE A 90 11.89 -4.38 -3.18
C ILE A 90 12.43 -4.86 -1.86
N LEU A 91 11.66 -4.59 -0.81
CA LEU A 91 11.85 -5.14 0.51
C LEU A 91 10.67 -6.03 0.84
N PHE A 92 10.93 -7.29 1.15
CA PHE A 92 9.91 -8.28 1.46
C PHE A 92 10.16 -8.90 2.83
N ALA A 93 9.13 -8.94 3.68
CA ALA A 93 9.16 -9.63 4.96
C ALA A 93 8.01 -10.61 5.05
N GLY A 94 8.28 -11.90 5.21
CA GLY A 94 7.23 -12.90 5.10
C GLY A 94 7.72 -14.30 4.82
N GLU A 95 6.78 -15.13 4.43
CA GLU A 95 6.96 -16.46 3.88
C GLU A 95 5.77 -16.72 2.96
N VAL A 96 6.05 -16.93 1.68
CA VAL A 96 5.05 -17.23 0.65
C VAL A 96 5.35 -18.60 0.09
N GLY A 97 4.33 -19.47 0.07
CA GLY A 97 4.50 -20.86 -0.38
C GLY A 97 4.61 -20.96 -1.90
N ALA A 98 3.87 -20.11 -2.61
CA ALA A 98 3.87 -20.02 -4.06
C ALA A 98 3.51 -18.60 -4.50
N TRP A 99 4.25 -18.08 -5.47
CA TRP A 99 3.89 -16.84 -6.16
C TRP A 99 3.09 -17.19 -7.43
N PRO A 100 2.13 -16.35 -7.86
CA PRO A 100 1.40 -16.58 -9.10
C PRO A 100 2.36 -16.77 -10.29
N GLY A 101 2.37 -17.97 -10.88
CA GLY A 101 3.26 -18.33 -11.99
C GLY A 101 4.69 -18.75 -11.60
N VAL A 102 5.05 -18.73 -10.31
CA VAL A 102 6.36 -19.19 -9.81
C VAL A 102 6.15 -20.18 -8.65
N ASN A 103 6.38 -21.46 -8.93
CA ASN A 103 6.37 -22.50 -7.91
C ASN A 103 7.80 -22.69 -7.37
N ALA A 104 8.09 -22.02 -6.26
CA ALA A 104 9.39 -22.08 -5.57
C ALA A 104 9.84 -23.52 -5.26
N VAL A 105 8.89 -24.37 -4.85
CA VAL A 105 9.15 -25.77 -4.51
C VAL A 105 9.50 -26.58 -5.75
N GLU A 106 8.75 -26.40 -6.83
CA GLU A 106 9.00 -27.07 -8.11
C GLU A 106 10.31 -26.59 -8.73
N ALA A 107 10.61 -25.29 -8.72
CA ALA A 107 11.87 -24.74 -9.22
C ALA A 107 13.09 -25.28 -8.44
N ALA A 108 12.98 -25.40 -7.11
CA ALA A 108 14.01 -26.01 -6.28
C ALA A 108 14.14 -27.53 -6.51
N HIS A 109 13.02 -28.23 -6.65
CA HIS A 109 13.00 -29.66 -7.00
C HIS A 109 13.66 -29.92 -8.35
N ASP A 110 13.30 -29.15 -9.37
CA ASP A 110 13.86 -29.21 -10.71
C ASP A 110 15.36 -28.93 -10.73
N ALA A 111 15.82 -27.90 -10.01
CA ALA A 111 17.24 -27.59 -9.87
C ALA A 111 17.99 -28.76 -9.21
N PHE A 112 17.43 -29.33 -8.14
CA PHE A 112 17.96 -30.52 -7.49
C PHE A 112 18.04 -31.72 -8.45
N MET A 113 16.97 -31.99 -9.21
CA MET A 113 16.94 -33.06 -10.20
C MET A 113 17.95 -32.86 -11.34
N ARG A 114 18.25 -31.60 -11.70
CA ARG A 114 19.27 -31.23 -12.69
C ARG A 114 20.69 -31.15 -12.14
N GLY A 115 20.90 -31.34 -10.83
CA GLY A 115 22.19 -31.12 -10.18
C GLY A 115 22.68 -29.66 -10.26
N ALA A 116 21.77 -28.73 -10.53
CA ALA A 116 22.03 -27.30 -10.53
C ALA A 116 21.87 -26.75 -9.11
N PRO A 117 22.56 -25.65 -8.75
CA PRO A 117 22.25 -24.96 -7.51
C PRO A 117 20.77 -24.56 -7.52
N PRO A 118 20.05 -24.71 -6.38
CA PRO A 118 18.70 -24.21 -6.29
C PRO A 118 18.70 -22.72 -6.65
N PRO A 119 17.64 -22.21 -7.31
CA PRO A 119 17.57 -20.78 -7.60
C PRO A 119 17.80 -20.02 -6.29
N GLU A 120 18.85 -19.19 -6.24
CA GLU A 120 19.17 -18.33 -5.08
C GLU A 120 18.12 -17.22 -4.87
N ALA A 121 17.04 -17.25 -5.65
CA ALA A 121 15.99 -16.27 -5.61
C ALA A 121 15.27 -16.34 -4.25
N ASN A 122 15.43 -15.28 -3.49
CA ASN A 122 14.63 -15.00 -2.31
C ASN A 122 13.27 -14.42 -2.71
N ASP A 123 12.32 -14.33 -1.78
CA ASP A 123 10.98 -13.82 -2.06
C ASP A 123 10.97 -12.41 -2.70
N ALA A 124 11.90 -11.53 -2.32
CA ALA A 124 12.01 -10.20 -2.93
C ALA A 124 12.41 -10.27 -4.41
N ALA A 125 13.27 -11.23 -4.79
CA ALA A 125 13.66 -11.43 -6.18
C ALA A 125 12.49 -11.98 -7.02
N TRP A 126 11.69 -12.90 -6.48
CA TRP A 126 10.48 -13.36 -7.16
C TRP A 126 9.44 -12.25 -7.31
N LEU A 127 9.24 -11.46 -6.25
CA LEU A 127 8.35 -10.30 -6.31
C LEU A 127 8.84 -9.26 -7.33
N LEU A 128 10.16 -9.12 -7.51
CA LEU A 128 10.76 -8.23 -8.51
C LEU A 128 10.47 -8.70 -9.93
N ASP A 129 10.77 -9.97 -10.24
CA ASP A 129 10.46 -10.55 -11.55
C ASP A 129 8.96 -10.49 -11.84
N PHE A 130 8.15 -10.73 -10.81
CA PHE A 130 6.70 -10.65 -10.88
C PHE A 130 6.21 -9.23 -11.20
N TYR A 131 6.68 -8.22 -10.47
CA TYR A 131 6.36 -6.82 -10.72
C TYR A 131 6.77 -6.39 -12.13
N ARG A 132 7.95 -6.80 -12.60
CA ARG A 132 8.43 -6.49 -13.97
C ARG A 132 7.54 -7.08 -15.05
N SER A 133 6.95 -8.25 -14.80
CA SER A 133 6.02 -8.90 -15.74
C SER A 133 4.81 -8.04 -16.09
N PHE A 134 4.47 -7.05 -15.26
CA PHE A 134 3.35 -6.15 -15.48
C PHE A 134 3.57 -5.23 -16.68
N PHE A 135 4.84 -4.88 -16.93
CA PHE A 135 5.22 -3.92 -17.97
C PHE A 135 5.69 -4.60 -19.25
N THR A 136 6.06 -5.88 -19.19
CA THR A 136 6.52 -6.65 -20.36
C THR A 136 5.41 -7.44 -21.05
N ALA A 137 4.20 -7.50 -20.48
CA ALA A 137 3.10 -8.28 -21.04
C ALA A 137 2.59 -7.66 -22.38
N PRO A 138 2.31 -8.47 -23.41
CA PRO A 138 1.76 -7.96 -24.68
C PRO A 138 0.41 -7.27 -24.45
N GLY A 139 0.32 -5.98 -24.79
CA GLY A 139 -0.90 -5.19 -24.57
C GLY A 139 -1.03 -4.61 -23.15
N ALA A 140 0.04 -4.63 -22.34
CA ALA A 140 0.08 -3.91 -21.07
C ALA A 140 -0.15 -2.41 -21.31
N VAL A 141 -1.22 -1.88 -20.73
CA VAL A 141 -1.45 -0.45 -20.59
C VAL A 141 -0.89 -0.06 -19.22
N GLU A 142 -0.06 0.98 -19.17
CA GLU A 142 0.63 1.42 -17.93
C GLU A 142 -0.33 1.72 -16.76
N ASP A 143 -1.57 2.08 -17.07
CA ASP A 143 -2.64 2.41 -16.10
C ASP A 143 -3.30 1.21 -15.41
N ASP A 144 -2.96 -0.04 -15.77
CA ASP A 144 -3.60 -1.26 -15.18
C ASP A 144 -2.72 -1.96 -14.13
N ALA A 145 -1.56 -1.39 -13.79
CA ALA A 145 -0.62 -2.02 -12.87
C ALA A 145 -1.22 -2.27 -11.48
N ASP A 146 -2.05 -1.35 -10.98
CA ASP A 146 -2.73 -1.47 -9.69
C ASP A 146 -3.66 -2.68 -9.67
N GLN A 147 -4.50 -2.83 -10.71
CA GLN A 147 -5.46 -3.93 -10.79
C GLN A 147 -4.75 -5.27 -10.95
N ARG A 148 -3.71 -5.35 -11.78
CA ARG A 148 -2.88 -6.56 -11.92
C ARG A 148 -2.19 -6.92 -10.61
N ALA A 149 -1.70 -5.93 -9.87
CA ALA A 149 -1.15 -6.15 -8.54
C ALA A 149 -2.21 -6.73 -7.59
N LEU A 150 -3.42 -6.15 -7.56
CA LEU A 150 -4.51 -6.62 -6.70
C LEU A 150 -4.96 -8.06 -7.02
N GLU A 151 -5.18 -8.37 -8.30
CA GLU A 151 -5.57 -9.72 -8.74
C GLU A 151 -4.54 -10.77 -8.34
N SER A 152 -3.28 -10.38 -8.31
CA SER A 152 -2.17 -11.26 -8.01
C SER A 152 -2.00 -11.44 -6.51
N LEU A 153 -2.08 -10.35 -5.74
CA LEU A 153 -2.05 -10.40 -4.27
C LEU A 153 -3.21 -11.21 -3.70
N ALA A 154 -4.37 -11.20 -4.36
CA ALA A 154 -5.52 -12.02 -3.98
C ALA A 154 -5.27 -13.53 -4.12
N GLN A 155 -4.28 -13.93 -4.92
CA GLN A 155 -3.89 -15.33 -5.15
C GLN A 155 -2.67 -15.77 -4.35
N VAL A 156 -1.97 -14.84 -3.68
CA VAL A 156 -0.78 -15.17 -2.90
C VAL A 156 -1.19 -15.89 -1.60
N GLU A 157 -0.76 -17.14 -1.47
CA GLU A 157 -0.90 -17.91 -0.24
C GLU A 157 0.36 -17.78 0.62
N GLY A 158 0.22 -17.09 1.75
CA GLY A 158 1.33 -16.90 2.68
C GLY A 158 1.12 -15.75 3.64
N THR A 159 2.18 -15.42 4.37
CA THR A 159 2.21 -14.23 5.23
C THR A 159 3.25 -13.28 4.68
N PHE A 160 2.89 -12.02 4.47
CA PHE A 160 3.78 -11.06 3.84
C PHE A 160 3.46 -9.63 4.27
N ALA A 161 4.53 -8.84 4.34
CA ALA A 161 4.51 -7.40 4.31
C ALA A 161 5.66 -6.98 3.39
N PHE A 162 5.38 -6.14 2.40
CA PHE A 162 6.43 -5.70 1.48
C PHE A 162 6.27 -4.24 1.10
N VAL A 163 7.35 -3.66 0.61
CA VAL A 163 7.39 -2.35 -0.05
C VAL A 163 8.20 -2.46 -1.34
N ILE A 164 7.63 -1.95 -2.42
CA ILE A 164 8.24 -1.79 -3.74
C ILE A 164 8.38 -0.28 -3.95
N TRP A 165 9.59 0.17 -4.27
CA TRP A 165 9.86 1.50 -4.78
C TRP A 165 10.38 1.38 -6.21
N ASP A 166 9.70 2.03 -7.13
CA ASP A 166 10.03 2.07 -8.54
C ASP A 166 10.46 3.49 -8.90
N ALA A 167 11.77 3.69 -9.07
CA ALA A 167 12.34 4.98 -9.43
C ALA A 167 12.02 5.38 -10.88
N VAL A 168 11.73 4.43 -11.77
CA VAL A 168 11.43 4.69 -13.19
C VAL A 168 10.06 5.31 -13.33
N HIS A 169 9.06 4.70 -12.69
CA HIS A 169 7.68 5.15 -12.74
C HIS A 169 7.31 6.06 -11.57
N HIS A 170 8.26 6.38 -10.69
CA HIS A 170 8.06 7.16 -9.46
C HIS A 170 6.89 6.64 -8.63
N ARG A 171 6.83 5.31 -8.45
CA ARG A 171 5.71 4.59 -7.85
C ARG A 171 6.14 3.84 -6.61
N VAL A 172 5.24 3.74 -5.65
CA VAL A 172 5.38 2.90 -4.46
C VAL A 172 4.19 1.97 -4.37
N PHE A 173 4.46 0.68 -4.18
CA PHE A 173 3.47 -0.28 -3.69
C PHE A 173 3.88 -0.80 -2.32
N ALA A 174 2.96 -0.80 -1.36
CA ALA A 174 3.16 -1.48 -0.09
C ALA A 174 1.95 -2.34 0.21
N ALA A 175 2.13 -3.58 0.68
CA ALA A 175 1.00 -4.44 0.99
C ALA A 175 1.23 -5.26 2.24
N ARG A 176 0.12 -5.69 2.84
CA ARG A 176 0.10 -6.57 4.01
C ARG A 176 -0.90 -7.69 3.80
N ASP A 177 -0.50 -8.90 4.17
CA ASP A 177 -1.30 -10.11 4.02
C ASP A 177 -2.73 -10.00 4.55
N ALA A 178 -3.63 -10.81 3.98
CA ALA A 178 -5.05 -10.78 4.28
C ALA A 178 -5.39 -11.14 5.75
N ALA A 179 -4.57 -11.98 6.38
CA ALA A 179 -4.75 -12.36 7.78
C ALA A 179 -4.17 -11.33 8.76
N GLY A 180 -3.33 -10.40 8.28
CA GLY A 180 -2.57 -9.47 9.12
C GLY A 180 -1.50 -10.17 9.97
N ALA A 181 -0.97 -11.29 9.51
CA ALA A 181 -0.01 -12.11 10.24
C ALA A 181 1.37 -11.45 10.32
N GLN A 182 1.86 -10.84 9.23
CA GLN A 182 3.08 -10.04 9.27
C GLN A 182 2.79 -8.66 9.88
N PRO A 183 3.61 -8.16 10.81
CA PRO A 183 3.48 -6.80 11.30
C PRO A 183 3.98 -5.81 10.25
N LEU A 184 3.13 -4.84 9.94
CA LEU A 184 3.47 -3.65 9.16
C LEU A 184 2.77 -2.46 9.81
N TYR A 185 3.55 -1.49 10.23
CA TYR A 185 3.13 -0.20 10.75
C TYR A 185 3.47 0.86 9.73
N TRP A 186 2.72 1.96 9.77
CA TRP A 186 2.95 3.11 8.93
C TRP A 186 2.49 4.40 9.60
N GLY A 187 3.01 5.51 9.13
CA GLY A 187 2.66 6.84 9.62
C GLY A 187 3.33 7.91 8.77
N ALA A 188 2.84 9.14 8.89
CA ALA A 188 3.41 10.31 8.26
C ALA A 188 4.09 11.20 9.31
N THR A 189 5.31 11.67 9.03
CA THR A 189 5.97 12.70 9.83
C THR A 189 5.30 14.07 9.64
N ALA A 190 5.65 15.05 10.46
CA ALA A 190 5.15 16.42 10.32
C ALA A 190 5.58 17.08 8.98
N GLU A 191 6.73 16.66 8.45
CA GLU A 191 7.31 17.11 7.18
C GLU A 191 6.68 16.42 5.96
N GLY A 192 5.88 15.37 6.19
CA GLY A 192 5.15 14.64 5.15
C GLY A 192 5.84 13.37 4.64
N GLN A 193 6.96 12.94 5.25
CA GLN A 193 7.59 11.68 4.90
C GLN A 193 6.71 10.51 5.36
N LEU A 194 6.50 9.52 4.50
CA LEU A 194 5.76 8.31 4.81
C LEU A 194 6.74 7.23 5.28
N LEU A 195 6.58 6.78 6.53
CA LEU A 195 7.37 5.69 7.10
C LEU A 195 6.54 4.42 7.10
N LEU A 196 7.16 3.29 6.72
CA LEU A 196 6.61 1.95 6.83
C LEU A 196 7.62 1.05 7.52
N GLY A 197 7.23 0.33 8.58
CA GLY A 197 8.16 -0.52 9.31
C GLY A 197 7.49 -1.66 10.04
N SER A 198 8.26 -2.68 10.41
CA SER A 198 7.71 -3.85 11.12
C SER A 198 7.58 -3.66 12.63
N HIS A 199 8.12 -2.57 13.19
CA HIS A 199 8.08 -2.26 14.62
C HIS A 199 7.60 -0.81 14.82
N LEU A 200 6.66 -0.61 15.75
CA LEU A 200 6.10 0.71 16.02
C LEU A 200 7.16 1.69 16.56
N ASP A 201 8.13 1.22 17.33
CA ASP A 201 9.20 2.04 17.91
C ASP A 201 10.08 2.73 16.84
N ASP A 202 10.13 2.18 15.62
CA ASP A 202 10.86 2.78 14.51
C ASP A 202 10.09 3.97 13.86
N LEU A 203 8.83 4.19 14.26
CA LEU A 203 7.93 5.23 13.75
C LEU A 203 7.64 6.32 14.81
N GLU A 204 8.54 6.55 15.76
CA GLU A 204 8.37 7.57 16.81
C GLU A 204 8.09 8.97 16.24
N GLU A 205 8.77 9.33 15.14
CA GLU A 205 8.62 10.62 14.45
C GLU A 205 7.27 10.78 13.72
N CYS A 206 6.48 9.70 13.69
CA CYS A 206 5.11 9.72 13.18
C CYS A 206 4.08 9.82 14.31
N ASP A 207 4.42 10.04 15.58
CA ASP A 207 3.39 10.27 16.60
C ASP A 207 2.69 11.63 16.34
N PRO A 208 1.34 11.69 16.28
CA PRO A 208 0.36 10.67 16.61
C PRO A 208 -0.23 9.91 15.41
N THR A 209 0.27 10.08 14.19
CA THR A 209 -0.24 9.45 12.96
C THR A 209 0.07 7.94 12.87
N ALA A 210 1.11 7.47 13.56
CA ALA A 210 1.54 6.07 13.55
C ALA A 210 0.38 5.11 13.87
N THR A 211 0.21 4.10 13.02
CA THR A 211 -0.83 3.08 13.17
C THR A 211 -0.40 1.78 12.49
N LEU A 212 -1.16 0.72 12.72
CA LEU A 212 -1.01 -0.53 12.00
C LEU A 212 -1.50 -0.39 10.55
N PHE A 213 -0.74 -0.92 9.60
CA PHE A 213 -1.13 -0.99 8.20
C PHE A 213 -2.29 -1.99 8.03
N PRO A 214 -3.37 -1.62 7.32
CA PRO A 214 -4.56 -2.47 7.18
C PRO A 214 -4.26 -3.85 6.55
N ALA A 215 -4.72 -4.92 7.19
CA ALA A 215 -4.61 -6.28 6.62
C ALA A 215 -5.43 -6.42 5.33
N GLY A 216 -4.92 -7.20 4.37
CA GLY A 216 -5.61 -7.45 3.10
C GLY A 216 -5.72 -6.24 2.19
N THR A 217 -4.74 -5.34 2.29
CA THR A 217 -4.72 -4.11 1.50
C THR A 217 -3.35 -3.85 0.89
N MET A 218 -3.39 -3.07 -0.19
CA MET A 218 -2.24 -2.52 -0.88
C MET A 218 -2.37 -0.99 -0.91
N PHE A 219 -1.32 -0.30 -0.50
CA PHE A 219 -1.10 1.10 -0.75
C PHE A 219 -0.42 1.26 -2.10
N ALA A 220 -0.89 2.22 -2.90
CA ALA A 220 -0.24 2.68 -4.11
C ALA A 220 -0.06 4.19 -4.06
N SER A 221 1.13 4.68 -4.38
CA SER A 221 1.30 6.11 -4.71
C SER A 221 0.76 6.37 -6.11
N GLU A 222 -0.05 7.43 -6.25
CA GLU A 222 -0.50 7.92 -7.54
C GLU A 222 0.41 9.07 -7.97
N ARG A 223 0.92 9.00 -9.21
CA ARG A 223 1.36 10.18 -9.94
C ARG A 223 0.43 10.34 -11.14
N HIS A 224 -0.51 11.28 -11.04
CA HIS A 224 -1.29 11.73 -12.18
C HIS A 224 -0.91 13.18 -12.47
N ILE A 225 -0.27 13.42 -13.61
CA ILE A 225 -0.22 14.75 -14.19
C ILE A 225 -1.65 15.10 -14.62
N VAL A 226 -2.35 15.98 -13.91
CA VAL A 226 -3.69 16.44 -14.32
C VAL A 226 -3.55 17.75 -15.10
N ALA A 227 -3.74 17.66 -16.41
CA ALA A 227 -3.83 18.84 -17.26
C ALA A 227 -5.30 19.34 -17.31
N PHE A 228 -5.60 20.47 -16.66
CA PHE A 228 -6.89 21.16 -16.78
C PHE A 228 -6.75 22.36 -17.72
N SER A 229 -7.71 22.52 -18.66
CA SER A 229 -7.74 23.66 -19.58
C SER A 229 -8.67 24.76 -19.03
N PRO A 230 -8.15 25.92 -18.58
CA PRO A 230 -8.96 27.05 -18.14
C PRO A 230 -9.45 27.93 -19.33
N GLY A 231 -9.55 27.37 -20.54
CA GLY A 231 -9.87 28.09 -21.76
C GLY A 231 -8.63 28.68 -22.45
N ASP A 232 -8.73 29.90 -22.99
CA ASP A 232 -7.77 30.48 -23.95
C ASP A 232 -6.37 30.83 -23.38
N ARG A 233 -6.03 30.42 -22.16
CA ARG A 233 -4.77 30.77 -21.46
C ARG A 233 -3.70 29.68 -21.47
N GLY A 234 -3.88 28.62 -22.27
CA GLY A 234 -2.95 27.51 -22.38
C GLY A 234 -3.15 26.43 -21.31
N TRP A 235 -2.46 25.30 -21.47
CA TRP A 235 -2.49 24.19 -20.53
C TRP A 235 -1.84 24.60 -19.21
N VAL A 236 -2.53 24.38 -18.10
CA VAL A 236 -1.91 24.37 -16.78
C VAL A 236 -1.76 22.90 -16.42
N LEU A 237 -0.50 22.44 -16.34
CA LEU A 237 -0.18 21.20 -15.63
C LEU A 237 -0.35 21.55 -14.16
N SER A 238 -1.46 21.13 -13.55
CA SER A 238 -1.58 21.14 -12.10
C SER A 238 -1.07 19.77 -11.67
N ASP A 239 0.11 19.75 -11.05
CA ASP A 239 0.56 18.62 -10.24
C ASP A 239 -0.33 18.56 -8.99
N ASP A 240 -1.62 18.30 -9.16
CA ASP A 240 -2.46 17.92 -8.04
C ASP A 240 -2.05 16.50 -7.68
N ASP A 241 -0.92 16.37 -6.97
CA ASP A 241 -0.41 15.14 -6.36
C ASP A 241 -1.53 14.57 -5.49
N TYR A 242 -2.23 13.56 -6.01
CA TYR A 242 -3.26 12.87 -5.25
C TYR A 242 -2.62 12.14 -4.07
N PRO A 243 -3.25 12.15 -2.89
CA PRO A 243 -2.79 11.32 -1.78
C PRO A 243 -2.77 9.87 -2.23
N GLY A 244 -1.77 9.10 -1.78
CA GLY A 244 -1.71 7.69 -2.15
C GLY A 244 -2.98 6.95 -1.73
N ARG A 245 -3.34 5.91 -2.49
CA ARG A 245 -4.60 5.19 -2.33
C ARG A 245 -4.38 3.87 -1.63
N LEU A 246 -5.38 3.49 -0.85
CA LEU A 246 -5.49 2.15 -0.28
C LEU A 246 -6.55 1.36 -1.02
N PHE A 247 -6.14 0.21 -1.53
CA PHE A 247 -6.98 -0.76 -2.20
C PHE A 247 -7.07 -2.01 -1.33
N SER A 248 -8.21 -2.71 -1.36
CA SER A 248 -8.28 -4.07 -0.80
C SER A 248 -8.11 -5.08 -1.92
N PHE A 249 -7.36 -6.14 -1.66
CA PHE A 249 -7.33 -7.34 -2.50
C PHE A 249 -8.20 -8.46 -1.91
N ILE A 250 -9.17 -8.12 -1.04
CA ILE A 250 -10.17 -9.06 -0.53
C ILE A 250 -11.44 -8.92 -1.36
N HIS A 251 -11.93 -10.02 -1.93
CA HIS A 251 -13.18 -10.04 -2.67
C HIS A 251 -14.42 -9.90 -1.77
N GLU A 252 -15.45 -9.25 -2.31
CA GLU A 252 -16.83 -9.41 -1.85
C GLU A 252 -17.30 -10.87 -2.07
N PRO A 253 -18.36 -11.34 -1.38
CA PRO A 253 -18.90 -12.68 -1.58
C PRO A 253 -19.32 -13.00 -3.03
N ASP A 254 -19.52 -11.97 -3.86
CA ASP A 254 -19.82 -12.11 -5.29
C ASP A 254 -18.61 -12.53 -6.15
N GLY A 255 -17.39 -12.43 -5.61
CA GLY A 255 -16.13 -12.73 -6.31
C GLY A 255 -15.78 -11.77 -7.44
N ARG A 256 -16.56 -10.70 -7.66
CA ARG A 256 -16.41 -9.77 -8.79
C ARG A 256 -15.82 -8.44 -8.38
N ARG A 257 -16.05 -8.01 -7.14
CA ARG A 257 -15.63 -6.71 -6.63
C ARG A 257 -14.65 -6.85 -5.47
N TRP A 258 -13.74 -5.89 -5.39
CA TRP A 258 -12.92 -5.67 -4.22
C TRP A 258 -13.74 -5.01 -3.11
N ARG A 259 -13.51 -5.42 -1.86
CA ARG A 259 -14.10 -4.72 -0.71
C ARG A 259 -13.52 -3.31 -0.60
N GLY A 260 -14.35 -2.35 -0.22
CA GLY A 260 -13.88 -0.99 0.03
C GLY A 260 -12.97 -0.89 1.26
N VAL A 261 -12.06 0.08 1.29
CA VAL A 261 -11.28 0.42 2.48
C VAL A 261 -11.87 1.68 3.11
N LYS A 262 -12.18 1.63 4.41
CA LYS A 262 -12.74 2.76 5.16
C LYS A 262 -11.71 3.35 6.10
N ALA A 263 -11.53 4.67 6.03
CA ALA A 263 -10.79 5.44 7.01
C ALA A 263 -11.66 5.76 8.23
N ILE A 264 -11.12 5.54 9.43
CA ILE A 264 -11.72 5.92 10.71
C ILE A 264 -10.80 6.98 11.32
N PRO A 265 -11.17 8.27 11.25
CA PRO A 265 -10.38 9.37 11.82
C PRO A 265 -10.12 9.17 13.32
N ARG A 266 -8.90 9.46 13.76
CA ARG A 266 -8.55 9.56 15.17
C ARG A 266 -8.52 11.01 15.60
N LEU A 267 -9.01 11.27 16.81
CA LEU A 267 -9.05 12.60 17.39
C LEU A 267 -8.26 12.63 18.70
N THR A 268 -7.56 13.74 18.94
CA THR A 268 -6.99 14.04 20.25
C THR A 268 -8.10 14.37 21.26
N PRO A 269 -7.81 14.41 22.57
CA PRO A 269 -8.75 14.89 23.58
C PRO A 269 -9.28 16.32 23.31
N GLN A 270 -8.54 17.12 22.55
CA GLN A 270 -8.91 18.48 22.13
C GLN A 270 -9.76 18.50 20.85
N GLY A 271 -10.08 17.34 20.26
CA GLY A 271 -10.88 17.23 19.04
C GLY A 271 -10.11 17.47 17.74
N LEU A 272 -8.77 17.44 17.76
CA LEU A 272 -7.93 17.64 16.59
C LEU A 272 -7.64 16.32 15.89
N LEU A 273 -7.60 16.32 14.55
CA LEU A 273 -7.26 15.13 13.75
C LEU A 273 -5.81 14.69 14.03
N CYS A 274 -5.64 13.42 14.39
CA CYS A 274 -4.33 12.84 14.73
C CYS A 274 -4.07 11.52 13.97
N GLY A 275 -4.39 11.51 12.68
CA GLY A 275 -4.29 10.33 11.83
C GLY A 275 -5.62 9.57 11.69
N ALA A 276 -5.57 8.42 11.01
CA ALA A 276 -6.73 7.58 10.77
C ALA A 276 -6.33 6.10 10.83
N VAL A 277 -7.26 5.27 11.29
CA VAL A 277 -7.13 3.80 11.20
C VAL A 277 -7.95 3.34 10.00
N TYR A 278 -7.33 2.54 9.14
CA TYR A 278 -7.97 2.03 7.94
C TYR A 278 -8.40 0.58 8.16
N ARG A 279 -9.56 0.20 7.61
CA ARG A 279 -10.07 -1.17 7.69
C ARG A 279 -10.77 -1.54 6.40
N VAL A 280 -10.61 -2.80 5.98
CA VAL A 280 -11.42 -3.38 4.90
C VAL A 280 -12.86 -3.48 5.38
N ALA A 281 -13.80 -3.01 4.56
CA ALA A 281 -15.22 -3.05 4.86
C ALA A 281 -15.70 -4.49 5.06
N SER A 282 -16.67 -4.68 5.96
CA SER A 282 -17.39 -5.94 6.06
C SER A 282 -18.16 -6.20 4.78
N ALA A 283 -18.32 -7.48 4.42
CA ALA A 283 -19.09 -7.88 3.25
C ALA A 283 -20.48 -7.25 3.29
N GLN A 284 -20.90 -6.63 2.20
CA GLN A 284 -22.28 -6.17 2.10
C GLN A 284 -23.18 -7.40 1.97
N GLN A 285 -24.13 -7.55 2.91
CA GLN A 285 -25.25 -8.45 2.69
C GLN A 285 -26.07 -7.87 1.54
N LEU A 286 -25.83 -8.34 0.32
CA LEU A 286 -26.77 -8.13 -0.77
C LEU A 286 -28.12 -8.67 -0.30
N PRO A 287 -29.20 -7.88 -0.30
CA PRO A 287 -30.53 -8.46 -0.14
C PRO A 287 -30.65 -9.54 -1.21
N ALA A 288 -31.02 -10.76 -0.80
CA ALA A 288 -31.26 -11.86 -1.71
C ALA A 288 -32.07 -11.32 -2.89
N ALA A 289 -31.54 -11.48 -4.10
CA ALA A 289 -32.17 -10.98 -5.31
C ALA A 289 -33.65 -11.35 -5.25
N ALA A 290 -34.52 -10.34 -5.18
CA ALA A 290 -35.95 -10.55 -5.19
C ALA A 290 -36.24 -11.40 -6.43
N ASP A 291 -36.77 -12.59 -6.19
CA ASP A 291 -37.12 -13.53 -7.24
C ASP A 291 -38.05 -12.80 -8.23
N PRO A 292 -37.65 -12.63 -9.51
CA PRO A 292 -38.46 -11.89 -10.49
C PRO A 292 -39.78 -12.61 -10.82
N ALA A 293 -40.07 -13.76 -10.20
CA ALA A 293 -41.31 -14.50 -10.32
C ALA A 293 -42.40 -14.13 -9.28
N ALA A 294 -42.14 -13.25 -8.31
CA ALA A 294 -43.12 -12.93 -7.26
C ALA A 294 -44.09 -11.77 -7.58
N GLU A 295 -43.91 -11.02 -8.68
CA GLU A 295 -44.82 -9.94 -9.09
C GLU A 295 -45.81 -10.38 -10.19
N LYS A 296 -46.57 -11.44 -9.94
CA LYS A 296 -47.83 -11.70 -10.67
C LYS A 296 -48.83 -12.39 -9.76
N GLU A 297 -49.41 -11.66 -8.82
CA GLU A 297 -50.80 -11.83 -8.32
C GLU A 297 -51.03 -10.91 -7.12
N ASP A 298 -51.57 -9.71 -7.35
CA ASP A 298 -52.87 -9.34 -6.76
C ASP A 298 -53.31 -7.99 -7.37
N GLY A 299 -54.11 -8.07 -8.42
CA GLY A 299 -54.79 -6.93 -8.99
C GLY A 299 -56.04 -6.60 -8.16
N ARG A 300 -55.94 -5.68 -7.19
CA ARG A 300 -57.08 -4.88 -6.70
C ARG A 300 -56.64 -3.47 -6.28
N PRO A 301 -57.33 -2.41 -6.75
CA PRO A 301 -57.10 -1.07 -6.22
C PRO A 301 -57.77 -0.95 -4.85
N GLN A 302 -56.99 -0.85 -3.78
CA GLN A 302 -57.54 -0.42 -2.48
C GLN A 302 -57.79 1.09 -2.52
N ARG A 303 -59.06 1.44 -2.33
CA ARG A 303 -59.57 2.80 -2.17
C ARG A 303 -58.87 3.49 -0.98
N LEU A 304 -58.38 4.70 -1.24
CA LEU A 304 -58.04 5.67 -0.19
C LEU A 304 -59.34 6.15 0.46
N ASP A 305 -59.62 5.70 1.68
CA ASP A 305 -60.60 6.37 2.55
C ASP A 305 -59.84 7.22 3.57
N ALA A 306 -60.00 8.53 3.43
CA ALA A 306 -59.65 9.53 4.42
C ALA A 306 -60.74 9.57 5.50
N ALA A 307 -60.36 9.55 6.79
CA ALA A 307 -60.89 10.43 7.85
C ALA A 307 -60.53 9.96 9.27
N ASN A 308 -60.36 10.97 10.14
CA ASN A 308 -60.31 10.98 11.62
C ASN A 308 -58.92 10.72 12.23
N VAL A 309 -58.13 11.70 12.69
CA VAL A 309 -58.39 12.90 13.54
C VAL A 309 -59.02 12.57 14.90
N HIS A 310 -58.20 12.38 15.93
CA HIS A 310 -58.10 13.19 17.17
C HIS A 310 -57.21 12.44 18.20
N VAL A 311 -56.05 13.01 18.57
CA VAL A 311 -55.76 13.84 19.77
C VAL A 311 -55.91 13.08 21.10
N LEU A 312 -54.77 12.83 21.75
CA LEU A 312 -54.39 13.41 23.04
C LEU A 312 -52.88 13.72 23.01
#